data_AF-A0A645E8F1-F1
#
_entry.id   AF-A0A645E8F1-F1
#
_cell.length_a   1.000
_cell.length_b   1.000
_cell.length_c   1.000
_cell.angle_alpha   90.00
_cell.angle_beta   90.00
_cell.angle_gamma   90.00
#
_symmetry.space_group_name_H-M   'P 1'
#
loop_
_entity.id
_entity.type
_entity.pdbx_description
1 polymer ?
#
loop_
_entity_poly.entity_id
_entity_poly.type
_entity_poly.pdbx_seq_one_letter_code
_entity_poly.pdbx_strand_id
1 'polypeptide(L)'
;MIILAIVFGLIFSFNTGSSLSGSGGNSEITLSTVEREPLPTGSVTETDYYTDTIGWIGNRSELTSGLKHFYEKTGVQPYLYLTDDINGSTNPSMEDLESFANEKYDELFADEAHLLLVFFEYQSSMYMDYYVVGTQAATVIDTEAGDVLLDYIDSYYYDDNRTDEEFFSDAFRDSADRIMEVTRSPWIAVLIVFGVIILLALLFFWWRHAKKQKNLEAQQTEDILKTPLDTFGNTEAEELTKKYDADVPQQVDTSPAPQTEDEKQEDTNP
;
A
#
# COMPACT_ATOMS: atom_id res chain seq x y z
N MET A 1 -18.60 -6.11 -22.39
CA MET A 1 -18.63 -7.50 -21.86
C MET A 1 -17.41 -8.31 -22.32
N ILE A 2 -17.12 -8.42 -23.63
CA ILE A 2 -15.94 -9.18 -24.12
C ILE A 2 -14.60 -8.55 -23.69
N ILE A 3 -14.49 -7.22 -23.69
CA ILE A 3 -13.29 -6.50 -23.21
C ILE A 3 -13.10 -6.66 -21.68
N LEU A 4 -14.18 -6.80 -20.92
CA LEU A 4 -14.13 -6.97 -19.46
C LEU A 4 -13.65 -8.39 -19.08
N ALA A 5 -13.98 -9.40 -19.90
CA ALA A 5 -13.56 -10.78 -19.70
C ALA A 5 -12.07 -11.01 -20.02
N ILE A 6 -11.50 -10.27 -20.97
CA ILE A 6 -10.06 -10.34 -21.30
C ILE A 6 -9.22 -9.71 -20.17
N VAL A 7 -9.72 -8.63 -19.55
CA VAL A 7 -9.06 -8.00 -18.40
C VAL A 7 -9.14 -8.90 -17.16
N PHE A 8 -10.26 -9.60 -16.93
CA PHE A 8 -10.38 -10.57 -15.83
C PHE A 8 -9.56 -11.85 -16.05
N GLY A 9 -9.40 -12.29 -17.31
CA GLY A 9 -8.59 -13.47 -17.66
C GLY A 9 -7.07 -13.28 -17.55
N LEU A 10 -6.58 -12.03 -17.54
CA LEU A 10 -5.17 -11.71 -17.29
C LEU A 10 -4.84 -11.57 -15.80
N ILE A 11 -5.84 -11.29 -14.95
CA ILE A 11 -5.68 -11.13 -13.49
C ILE A 11 -5.54 -12.49 -12.78
N PHE A 12 -5.98 -13.60 -13.39
CA PHE A 12 -6.00 -14.91 -12.74
C PHE A 12 -4.77 -15.80 -13.05
N SER A 13 -3.87 -15.38 -13.94
CA SER A 13 -2.78 -16.26 -14.44
C SER A 13 -1.41 -16.06 -13.75
N PHE A 14 -1.31 -15.29 -12.67
CA PHE A 14 -0.03 -15.11 -11.94
C PHE A 14 -0.18 -15.13 -10.41
N ASN A 15 -1.12 -15.93 -9.89
CA ASN A 15 -1.14 -16.28 -8.47
C ASN A 15 -0.59 -17.69 -8.25
N THR A 16 0.75 -17.79 -8.23
CA THR A 16 1.50 -18.88 -7.57
C THR A 16 2.79 -18.30 -7.04
N GLY A 17 2.70 -17.55 -5.94
CA GLY A 17 3.83 -17.28 -5.05
C GLY A 17 3.93 -18.44 -4.07
N SER A 18 4.49 -19.56 -4.51
CA SER A 18 4.90 -20.66 -3.64
C SER A 18 6.32 -20.38 -3.17
N SER A 19 6.50 -19.92 -1.94
CA SER A 19 7.80 -19.89 -1.28
C SER A 19 8.15 -21.31 -0.84
N LEU A 20 8.89 -22.00 -1.71
CA LEU A 20 9.69 -23.16 -1.37
C LEU A 20 11.15 -22.70 -1.50
N SER A 21 11.81 -22.61 -0.35
CA SER A 21 13.25 -22.42 -0.23
C SER A 21 13.99 -23.58 -0.89
N GLY A 22 14.96 -23.25 -1.75
CA GLY A 22 15.84 -24.24 -2.37
C GLY A 22 16.55 -23.77 -3.63
N SER A 23 17.78 -23.26 -3.43
CA SER A 23 18.96 -23.43 -4.29
C SER A 23 18.93 -22.88 -5.73
N GLY A 24 19.63 -21.76 -5.90
CA GLY A 24 20.47 -21.50 -7.08
C GLY A 24 19.86 -20.62 -8.17
N GLY A 25 20.41 -19.41 -8.29
CA GLY A 25 20.32 -18.59 -9.50
C GLY A 25 19.25 -17.50 -9.43
N ASN A 26 19.73 -16.26 -9.27
CA ASN A 26 18.97 -15.00 -9.23
C ASN A 26 18.26 -14.77 -7.89
N SER A 27 19.04 -14.49 -6.83
CA SER A 27 18.51 -14.04 -5.54
C SER A 27 17.73 -12.74 -5.74
N GLU A 28 16.42 -12.83 -5.64
CA GLU A 28 15.55 -11.66 -5.66
C GLU A 28 15.70 -10.95 -4.32
N ILE A 29 16.19 -9.71 -4.34
CA ILE A 29 16.32 -8.91 -3.12
C ILE A 29 14.93 -8.61 -2.56
N THR A 30 14.72 -8.93 -1.28
CA THR A 30 13.49 -8.68 -0.53
C THR A 30 13.01 -7.24 -0.69
N LEU A 31 11.69 -7.07 -0.80
CA LEU A 31 11.10 -5.74 -0.89
C LEU A 31 11.01 -5.12 0.50
N SER A 32 11.53 -3.91 0.66
CA SER A 32 11.19 -3.08 1.84
C SER A 32 9.77 -2.55 1.68
N THR A 33 8.82 -3.02 2.49
CA THR A 33 7.40 -2.61 2.45
C THR A 33 6.99 -1.79 3.67
N VAL A 34 7.79 -1.81 4.73
CA VAL A 34 7.56 -1.07 5.98
C VAL A 34 8.31 0.27 5.95
N GLU A 35 7.63 1.35 6.32
CA GLU A 35 8.25 2.66 6.54
C GLU A 35 8.97 2.68 7.89
N ARG A 36 10.26 2.98 7.88
CA ARG A 36 11.14 2.96 9.06
C ARG A 36 11.74 4.34 9.28
N GLU A 37 11.84 4.72 10.54
CA GLU A 37 12.54 5.92 10.97
C GLU A 37 13.90 5.52 11.54
N PRO A 38 14.99 6.26 11.25
CA PRO A 38 16.28 5.98 11.86
C PRO A 38 16.21 6.04 13.38
N LEU A 39 17.05 5.26 14.06
CA LEU A 39 17.19 5.41 15.50
C LEU A 39 17.65 6.84 15.86
N PRO A 40 17.17 7.39 16.99
CA PRO A 40 17.60 8.70 17.46
C PRO A 40 19.12 8.78 17.66
N THR A 41 19.71 9.93 17.34
CA THR A 41 21.13 10.18 17.61
C THR A 41 21.46 9.98 19.09
N GLY A 42 22.53 9.25 19.38
CA GLY A 42 22.96 8.90 20.74
C GLY A 42 22.33 7.64 21.31
N SER A 43 21.57 6.87 20.52
CA SER A 43 21.07 5.55 20.92
C SER A 43 22.19 4.51 21.05
N VAL A 44 23.24 4.65 20.24
CA VAL A 44 24.39 3.75 20.16
C VAL A 44 25.55 4.26 21.03
N THR A 45 26.14 3.36 21.81
CA THR A 45 27.48 3.53 22.39
C THR A 45 28.50 3.00 21.39
N GLU A 46 29.09 3.90 20.58
CA GLU A 46 29.88 3.46 19.42
C GLU A 46 31.01 2.50 19.77
N THR A 47 31.05 1.37 19.07
CA THR A 47 32.12 0.37 19.14
C THR A 47 32.98 0.39 17.86
N ASP A 48 33.97 -0.51 17.81
CA ASP A 48 34.55 -0.91 16.52
C ASP A 48 33.47 -1.51 15.60
N TYR A 49 33.77 -1.65 14.31
CA TYR A 49 32.80 -2.09 13.30
C TYR A 49 32.93 -3.57 12.90
N TYR A 50 34.04 -4.21 13.24
CA TYR A 50 34.22 -5.62 12.90
C TYR A 50 35.27 -6.30 13.77
N THR A 51 35.17 -7.63 13.86
CA THR A 51 36.22 -8.56 14.27
C THR A 51 36.51 -9.48 13.09
N ASP A 52 37.79 -9.64 12.76
CA ASP A 52 38.25 -10.55 11.72
C ASP A 52 39.25 -11.55 12.31
N THR A 53 38.79 -12.79 12.55
CA THR A 53 39.65 -13.85 13.09
C THR A 53 40.37 -14.65 12.01
N ILE A 54 39.98 -14.50 10.74
CA ILE A 54 40.44 -15.31 9.61
C ILE A 54 41.36 -14.53 8.65
N GLY A 55 41.44 -13.21 8.80
CA GLY A 55 42.38 -12.35 8.10
C GLY A 55 41.96 -11.98 6.68
N TRP A 56 40.65 -11.92 6.42
CA TRP A 56 40.10 -11.50 5.12
C TRP A 56 40.25 -10.00 4.88
N ILE A 57 40.21 -9.18 5.94
CA ILE A 57 40.11 -7.73 5.80
C ILE A 57 41.52 -7.08 5.78
N GLY A 58 41.98 -6.76 4.58
CA GLY A 58 43.16 -5.94 4.33
C GLY A 58 42.87 -4.44 4.32
N ASN A 59 41.87 -4.00 3.56
CA ASN A 59 41.48 -2.60 3.40
C ASN A 59 40.33 -2.20 4.33
N ARG A 60 40.68 -1.96 5.59
CA ARG A 60 39.75 -1.54 6.65
C ARG A 60 38.89 -0.33 6.29
N SER A 61 39.45 0.61 5.52
CA SER A 61 38.74 1.84 5.19
C SER A 61 37.63 1.62 4.17
N GLU A 62 37.83 0.65 3.25
CA GLU A 62 36.81 0.23 2.29
C GLU A 62 35.63 -0.41 3.02
N LEU A 63 35.92 -1.47 3.80
CA LEU A 63 34.92 -2.18 4.61
C LEU A 63 34.11 -1.21 5.48
N THR A 64 34.80 -0.44 6.32
CA THR A 64 34.12 0.42 7.29
C THR A 64 33.35 1.57 6.65
N SER A 65 33.59 1.89 5.37
CA SER A 65 32.81 2.93 4.68
C SER A 65 31.35 2.50 4.44
N GLY A 66 31.09 1.23 4.11
CA GLY A 66 29.75 0.69 3.95
C GLY A 66 29.03 0.51 5.27
N LEU A 67 29.72 -0.02 6.29
CA LEU A 67 29.15 -0.19 7.62
C LEU A 67 28.81 1.15 8.28
N LYS A 68 29.63 2.19 8.08
CA LYS A 68 29.31 3.55 8.53
C LYS A 68 28.11 4.14 7.80
N HIS A 69 27.99 3.90 6.49
CA HIS A 69 26.81 4.34 5.73
C HIS A 69 25.53 3.70 6.28
N PHE A 70 25.58 2.40 6.61
CA PHE A 70 24.45 1.72 7.25
C PHE A 70 24.06 2.39 8.57
N TYR A 71 25.04 2.68 9.43
CA TYR A 71 24.79 3.38 10.69
C TYR A 71 24.22 4.80 10.48
N GLU A 72 24.79 5.58 9.55
CA GLU A 72 24.33 6.93 9.24
C GLU A 72 22.88 6.95 8.72
N LYS A 73 22.49 5.93 7.95
CA LYS A 73 21.14 5.82 7.36
C LYS A 73 20.09 5.32 8.34
N THR A 74 20.43 4.32 9.13
CA THR A 74 19.46 3.58 9.97
C THR A 74 19.51 4.01 11.44
N GLY A 75 20.59 4.67 11.88
CA GLY A 75 20.88 4.91 13.29
C GLY A 75 21.26 3.66 14.08
N VAL A 76 21.32 2.48 13.44
CA VAL A 76 21.73 1.20 14.04
C VAL A 76 23.18 0.94 13.66
N GLN A 77 24.07 0.72 14.63
CA GLN A 77 25.46 0.41 14.31
C GLN A 77 25.59 -1.08 13.93
N PRO A 78 26.03 -1.41 12.70
CA PRO A 78 26.32 -2.79 12.35
C PRO A 78 27.70 -3.19 12.87
N TYR A 79 27.85 -4.47 13.17
CA TYR A 79 29.10 -5.11 13.53
C TYR A 79 29.26 -6.41 12.75
N LEU A 80 30.39 -6.56 12.06
CA LEU A 80 30.72 -7.79 11.31
C LEU A 80 31.68 -8.66 12.11
N TYR A 81 31.33 -9.92 12.37
CA TYR A 81 32.22 -10.89 13.00
C TYR A 81 32.55 -12.01 12.01
N LEU A 82 33.78 -12.00 11.48
CA LEU A 82 34.28 -12.99 10.53
C LEU A 82 35.04 -14.09 11.26
N THR A 83 34.64 -15.34 11.03
CA THR A 83 35.27 -16.49 11.68
C THR A 83 35.17 -17.78 10.87
N ASP A 84 36.05 -18.73 11.14
CA ASP A 84 36.03 -20.10 10.62
C ASP A 84 35.89 -21.14 11.75
N ASP A 85 35.65 -20.67 12.98
CA ASP A 85 35.50 -21.48 14.18
C ASP A 85 34.31 -20.99 15.01
N ILE A 86 33.38 -21.91 15.27
CA ILE A 86 32.28 -21.70 16.21
C ILE A 86 32.50 -22.63 17.39
N ASN A 87 32.94 -22.08 18.52
CA ASN A 87 33.18 -22.80 19.78
C ASN A 87 34.09 -24.04 19.62
N GLY A 88 35.16 -23.92 18.81
CA GLY A 88 36.10 -25.01 18.53
C GLY A 88 35.68 -25.95 17.40
N SER A 89 34.59 -25.63 16.68
CA SER A 89 34.05 -26.45 15.59
C SER A 89 34.15 -25.72 14.25
N THR A 90 34.66 -26.44 13.25
CA THR A 90 34.71 -26.02 11.82
C THR A 90 33.56 -26.60 11.00
N ASN A 91 32.62 -27.30 11.64
CA ASN A 91 31.39 -27.80 11.04
C ASN A 91 30.22 -27.64 12.05
N PRO A 92 29.88 -26.40 12.43
CA PRO A 92 28.79 -26.13 13.35
C PRO A 92 27.41 -26.42 12.74
N SER A 93 26.41 -26.61 13.59
CA SER A 93 25.01 -26.50 13.18
C SER A 93 24.53 -25.04 13.18
N MET A 94 23.39 -24.73 12.56
CA MET A 94 22.80 -23.38 12.67
C MET A 94 22.45 -23.03 14.12
N GLU A 95 22.08 -24.02 14.95
CA GLU A 95 21.81 -23.80 16.39
C GLU A 95 23.09 -23.40 17.15
N ASP A 96 24.24 -23.98 16.79
CA ASP A 96 25.54 -23.58 17.35
C ASP A 96 25.91 -22.16 16.93
N LEU A 97 25.69 -21.80 15.66
CA LEU A 97 25.96 -20.47 15.12
C LEU A 97 25.07 -19.40 15.77
N GLU A 98 23.76 -19.67 15.88
CA GLU A 98 22.80 -18.80 16.56
C GLU A 98 23.20 -18.58 18.03
N SER A 99 23.52 -19.67 18.75
CA SER A 99 23.95 -19.59 20.14
C SER A 99 25.22 -18.74 20.30
N PHE A 100 26.20 -18.96 19.42
CA PHE A 100 27.44 -18.18 19.39
C PHE A 100 27.18 -16.70 19.08
N ALA A 101 26.32 -16.39 18.11
CA ALA A 101 25.99 -15.02 17.75
C ALA A 101 25.31 -14.27 18.91
N ASN A 102 24.38 -14.91 19.62
CA ASN A 102 23.74 -14.32 20.80
C ASN A 102 24.74 -14.08 21.94
N GLU A 103 25.62 -15.05 22.24
CA GLU A 103 26.67 -14.87 23.24
C GLU A 103 27.62 -13.73 22.87
N LYS A 104 28.02 -13.63 21.58
CA LYS A 104 28.87 -12.53 21.10
C LYS A 104 28.18 -11.18 21.17
N TYR A 105 26.87 -11.12 20.92
CA TYR A 105 26.12 -9.87 21.06
C TYR A 105 26.23 -9.33 22.50
N ASP A 106 25.94 -10.18 23.49
CA ASP A 106 26.00 -9.84 24.92
C ASP A 106 27.42 -9.47 25.38
N GLU A 107 28.46 -10.05 24.77
CA GLU A 107 29.85 -9.73 25.07
C GLU A 107 30.31 -8.39 24.46
N LEU A 108 29.86 -8.09 23.23
CA LEU A 108 30.38 -6.96 22.44
C LEU A 108 29.66 -5.65 22.75
N PHE A 109 28.37 -5.71 23.10
CA PHE A 109 27.53 -4.52 23.21
C PHE A 109 26.94 -4.36 24.60
N ALA A 110 26.94 -3.13 25.10
CA ALA A 110 26.30 -2.76 26.37
C ALA A 110 24.94 -2.09 26.16
N ASP A 111 24.51 -1.94 24.90
CA ASP A 111 23.24 -1.34 24.51
C ASP A 111 22.49 -2.26 23.53
N GLU A 112 21.29 -1.82 23.16
CA GLU A 112 20.35 -2.56 22.32
C GLU A 112 20.20 -1.94 20.92
N ALA A 113 21.14 -1.08 20.52
CA ALA A 113 21.10 -0.29 19.29
C ALA A 113 22.08 -0.81 18.21
N HIS A 114 22.62 -2.02 18.41
CA HIS A 114 23.51 -2.69 17.47
C HIS A 114 22.81 -3.80 16.67
N LEU A 115 23.33 -4.05 15.47
CA LEU A 115 23.14 -5.27 14.69
C LEU A 115 24.48 -5.99 14.60
N LEU A 116 24.52 -7.26 15.00
CA LEU A 116 25.67 -8.15 14.79
C LEU A 116 25.37 -9.07 13.63
N LEU A 117 26.28 -9.15 12.65
CA LEU A 117 26.31 -10.21 11.65
C LEU A 117 27.51 -11.10 11.94
N VAL A 118 27.27 -12.37 12.28
CA VAL A 118 28.31 -13.40 12.33
C VAL A 118 28.33 -14.09 10.98
N PHE A 119 29.47 -14.01 10.30
CA PHE A 119 29.70 -14.68 9.03
C PHE A 119 30.79 -15.75 9.22
N PHE A 120 30.37 -16.99 9.08
CA PHE A 120 31.20 -18.18 9.28
C PHE A 120 31.59 -18.79 7.93
N GLU A 121 32.89 -18.95 7.68
CA GLU A 121 33.39 -19.69 6.53
C GLU A 121 34.69 -20.43 6.82
N TYR A 122 34.61 -21.75 6.92
CA TYR A 122 35.79 -22.62 7.05
C TYR A 122 36.32 -23.11 5.69
N GLN A 123 35.43 -23.38 4.75
CA GLN A 123 35.78 -23.85 3.40
C GLN A 123 35.24 -22.87 2.36
N SER A 124 36.11 -22.50 1.42
CA SER A 124 35.75 -21.61 0.31
C SER A 124 34.43 -22.01 -0.36
N SER A 125 33.54 -21.04 -0.58
CA SER A 125 32.23 -21.21 -1.21
C SER A 125 31.17 -21.93 -0.34
N MET A 126 31.44 -22.08 0.96
CA MET A 126 30.52 -22.69 1.93
C MET A 126 30.44 -21.84 3.19
N TYR A 127 29.64 -20.76 3.13
CA TYR A 127 29.39 -19.91 4.28
C TYR A 127 28.12 -20.32 5.05
N MET A 128 28.07 -19.91 6.31
CA MET A 128 26.86 -19.82 7.13
C MET A 128 26.86 -18.45 7.77
N ASP A 129 25.70 -17.83 7.90
CA ASP A 129 25.56 -16.55 8.58
C ASP A 129 24.38 -16.52 9.54
N TYR A 130 24.48 -15.64 10.53
CA TYR A 130 23.39 -15.38 11.45
C TYR A 130 23.52 -13.95 11.95
N TYR A 131 22.41 -13.23 12.06
CA TYR A 131 22.40 -11.89 12.61
C TYR A 131 21.63 -11.83 13.94
N VAL A 132 22.09 -10.96 14.84
CA VAL A 132 21.41 -10.62 16.10
C VAL A 132 21.17 -9.12 16.12
N VAL A 133 19.96 -8.72 16.47
CA VAL A 133 19.57 -7.31 16.55
C VAL A 133 19.13 -7.00 17.98
N GLY A 134 19.64 -5.91 18.52
CA GLY A 134 19.19 -5.41 19.81
C GLY A 134 17.74 -4.94 19.77
N THR A 135 17.09 -4.95 20.92
CA THR A 135 15.66 -4.63 21.04
C THR A 135 15.30 -3.20 20.59
N GLN A 136 16.20 -2.23 20.72
CA GLN A 136 15.99 -0.89 20.17
C GLN A 136 16.21 -0.90 18.65
N ALA A 137 17.29 -1.50 18.17
CA ALA A 137 17.59 -1.63 16.76
C ALA A 137 16.49 -2.36 15.98
N ALA A 138 15.77 -3.29 16.60
CA ALA A 138 14.65 -4.02 15.99
C ALA A 138 13.48 -3.14 15.53
N THR A 139 13.39 -1.87 15.96
CA THR A 139 12.40 -0.93 15.40
C THR A 139 12.73 -0.48 13.98
N VAL A 140 14.00 -0.62 13.57
CA VAL A 140 14.49 -0.31 12.22
C VAL A 140 14.83 -1.59 11.49
N ILE A 141 15.54 -2.51 12.15
CA ILE A 141 15.92 -3.81 11.58
C ILE A 141 14.97 -4.90 12.10
N ASP A 142 13.73 -4.86 11.62
CA ASP A 142 12.79 -5.97 11.78
C ASP A 142 13.15 -7.16 10.86
N THR A 143 12.35 -8.22 10.88
CA THR A 143 12.60 -9.41 10.06
C THR A 143 12.74 -9.11 8.57
N GLU A 144 11.90 -8.24 8.00
CA GLU A 144 11.98 -7.88 6.57
C GLU A 144 13.29 -7.13 6.27
N ALA A 145 13.72 -6.25 7.16
CA ALA A 145 14.99 -5.53 7.01
C ALA A 145 16.21 -6.46 7.18
N GLY A 146 16.14 -7.43 8.10
CA GLY A 146 17.16 -8.46 8.24
C GLY A 146 17.26 -9.35 7.00
N ASP A 147 16.12 -9.76 6.42
CA ASP A 147 16.06 -10.53 5.18
C ASP A 147 16.69 -9.74 4.02
N VAL A 148 16.43 -8.43 3.91
CA VAL A 148 17.09 -7.56 2.92
C VAL A 148 18.62 -7.58 3.06
N LEU A 149 19.16 -7.51 4.29
CA LEU A 149 20.60 -7.59 4.51
C LEU A 149 21.16 -8.93 4.05
N LEU A 150 20.53 -10.04 4.46
CA LEU A 150 20.96 -11.39 4.08
C LEU A 150 20.87 -11.63 2.57
N ASP A 151 19.87 -11.08 1.88
CA ASP A 151 19.76 -11.19 0.42
C ASP A 151 20.91 -10.48 -0.31
N TYR A 152 21.37 -9.32 0.19
CA TYR A 152 22.55 -8.65 -0.36
C TYR A 152 23.84 -9.41 -0.05
N ILE A 153 23.95 -9.99 1.15
CA ILE A 153 25.07 -10.88 1.51
C ILE A 153 25.13 -12.07 0.55
N ASP A 154 24.02 -12.79 0.37
CA ASP A 154 23.94 -13.93 -0.56
C ASP A 154 24.22 -13.51 -2.01
N SER A 155 23.64 -12.39 -2.45
CA SER A 155 23.82 -11.90 -3.82
C SER A 155 25.27 -11.52 -4.12
N TYR A 156 25.98 -10.88 -3.19
CA TYR A 156 27.33 -10.37 -3.43
C TYR A 156 28.42 -11.39 -3.11
N TYR A 157 28.13 -12.40 -2.29
CA TYR A 157 29.07 -13.49 -1.99
C TYR A 157 29.56 -14.22 -3.25
N TYR A 158 28.68 -14.39 -4.25
CA TYR A 158 28.99 -15.07 -5.49
C TYR A 158 29.51 -14.14 -6.61
N ASP A 159 29.78 -12.86 -6.33
CA ASP A 159 30.33 -11.91 -7.29
C ASP A 159 31.86 -11.88 -7.24
N ASP A 160 32.50 -12.66 -8.13
CA ASP A 160 33.96 -12.74 -8.29
C ASP A 160 34.65 -11.40 -8.64
N ASN A 161 33.88 -10.33 -8.94
CA ASN A 161 34.45 -9.01 -9.26
C ASN A 161 34.64 -8.12 -8.03
N ARG A 162 34.35 -8.62 -6.81
CA ARG A 162 34.49 -7.87 -5.56
C ARG A 162 35.63 -8.42 -4.72
N THR A 163 36.32 -7.50 -4.06
CA THR A 163 37.15 -7.84 -2.89
C THR A 163 36.26 -8.18 -1.69
N ASP A 164 36.81 -8.87 -0.69
CA ASP A 164 36.08 -9.20 0.54
C ASP A 164 35.54 -7.93 1.23
N GLU A 165 36.30 -6.83 1.19
CA GLU A 165 35.87 -5.57 1.76
C GLU A 165 34.76 -4.88 0.96
N GLU A 166 34.85 -4.88 -0.37
CA GLU A 166 33.79 -4.35 -1.24
C GLU A 166 32.50 -5.17 -1.08
N PHE A 167 32.62 -6.50 -0.95
CA PHE A 167 31.50 -7.39 -0.70
C PHE A 167 30.69 -6.94 0.52
N PHE A 168 31.31 -6.95 1.70
CA PHE A 168 30.59 -6.57 2.93
C PHE A 168 30.19 -5.08 2.93
N SER A 169 31.08 -4.20 2.45
CA SER A 169 30.80 -2.75 2.38
C SER A 169 29.56 -2.45 1.54
N ASP A 170 29.48 -3.00 0.33
CA ASP A 170 28.35 -2.80 -0.57
C ASP A 170 27.08 -3.46 0.00
N ALA A 171 27.18 -4.67 0.58
CA ALA A 171 26.02 -5.34 1.17
C ALA A 171 25.38 -4.52 2.29
N PHE A 172 26.18 -3.98 3.22
CA PHE A 172 25.68 -3.07 4.25
C PHE A 172 25.19 -1.74 3.66
N ARG A 173 25.89 -1.15 2.69
CA ARG A 173 25.47 0.12 2.09
C ARG A 173 24.11 0.00 1.41
N ASP A 174 23.97 -0.99 0.53
CA ASP A 174 22.80 -1.14 -0.32
C ASP A 174 21.59 -1.67 0.47
N SER A 175 21.82 -2.56 1.45
CA SER A 175 20.75 -2.97 2.37
C SER A 175 20.22 -1.78 3.17
N ALA A 176 21.07 -0.89 3.68
CA ALA A 176 20.61 0.30 4.39
C ALA A 176 19.74 1.21 3.51
N ASP A 177 20.17 1.47 2.28
CA ASP A 177 19.38 2.29 1.35
C ASP A 177 18.05 1.61 1.01
N ARG A 178 18.05 0.28 0.83
CA ARG A 178 16.85 -0.52 0.56
C ARG A 178 15.88 -0.54 1.74
N ILE A 179 16.38 -0.75 2.95
CA ILE A 179 15.61 -0.82 4.20
C ILE A 179 14.89 0.52 4.44
N MET A 180 15.60 1.63 4.22
CA MET A 180 15.08 2.98 4.46
C MET A 180 14.19 3.51 3.33
N GLU A 181 14.07 2.81 2.20
CA GLU A 181 13.18 3.18 1.09
C GLU A 181 11.98 2.23 0.97
N VAL A 182 10.77 2.77 1.16
CA VAL A 182 9.53 2.00 0.99
C VAL A 182 9.26 1.73 -0.49
N THR A 183 9.21 0.45 -0.84
CA THR A 183 8.78 -0.03 -2.16
C THR A 183 7.29 0.24 -2.34
N ARG A 184 6.95 1.21 -3.19
CA ARG A 184 5.55 1.50 -3.54
C ARG A 184 5.16 0.81 -4.84
N SER A 185 3.97 0.20 -4.85
CA SER A 185 3.43 -0.42 -6.07
C SER A 185 3.22 0.64 -7.16
N PRO A 186 3.81 0.48 -8.36
CA PRO A 186 3.62 1.41 -9.49
C PRO A 186 2.15 1.53 -9.91
N TRP A 187 1.35 0.49 -9.65
CA TRP A 187 -0.06 0.44 -10.02
C TRP A 187 -0.91 1.46 -9.27
N ILE A 188 -0.53 1.84 -8.05
CA ILE A 188 -1.26 2.86 -7.28
C ILE A 188 -1.27 4.19 -8.05
N ALA A 189 -0.11 4.61 -8.58
CA ALA A 189 0.00 5.83 -9.38
C ALA A 189 -0.82 5.74 -10.68
N VAL A 190 -0.76 4.60 -11.38
CA VAL A 190 -1.53 4.37 -12.62
C VAL A 190 -3.03 4.43 -12.36
N LEU A 191 -3.51 3.80 -11.28
CA LEU A 191 -4.93 3.80 -10.91
C LEU A 191 -5.44 5.20 -10.55
N ILE A 192 -4.62 6.02 -9.88
CA ILE A 192 -4.95 7.43 -9.59
C ILE A 192 -5.12 8.21 -10.89
N VAL A 193 -4.15 8.13 -11.82
CA VAL A 193 -4.22 8.81 -13.12
C VAL A 193 -5.46 8.36 -13.90
N PHE A 194 -5.72 7.05 -13.92
CA PHE A 194 -6.90 6.50 -14.57
C PHE A 194 -8.21 7.01 -13.96
N GLY A 195 -8.28 7.11 -12.62
CA GLY A 195 -9.41 7.69 -11.90
C GLY A 195 -9.65 9.16 -12.28
N VAL A 196 -8.60 9.97 -12.39
CA VAL A 196 -8.70 11.37 -12.82
C VAL A 196 -9.24 11.47 -14.25
N ILE A 197 -8.77 10.63 -15.17
CA ILE A 197 -9.25 10.61 -16.56
C ILE A 197 -10.74 10.27 -16.61
N ILE A 198 -11.19 9.26 -15.86
CA ILE A 198 -12.61 8.91 -15.78
C ILE A 198 -13.43 10.08 -15.24
N LEU A 199 -12.96 10.74 -14.18
CA LEU A 199 -13.65 11.87 -13.57
C LEU A 199 -13.79 13.03 -14.56
N LEU A 200 -12.73 13.37 -15.30
CA LEU A 200 -12.77 14.39 -16.35
C LEU A 200 -13.74 14.02 -17.48
N ALA A 201 -13.77 12.75 -17.89
CA ALA A 201 -14.71 12.28 -18.90
C ALA A 201 -16.17 12.41 -18.42
N LEU A 202 -16.45 12.03 -17.17
CA LEU A 202 -17.79 12.17 -16.57
C LEU A 202 -18.23 13.63 -16.50
N LEU A 203 -17.35 14.53 -16.04
CA LEU A 203 -17.63 15.98 -16.01
C LEU A 203 -17.90 16.52 -17.42
N PHE A 204 -17.12 16.10 -18.42
CA PHE A 204 -17.32 16.50 -19.81
C PHE A 204 -18.67 16.02 -20.36
N PHE A 205 -19.02 14.74 -20.12
CA PHE A 205 -20.30 14.19 -20.55
C PHE A 205 -21.48 14.88 -19.86
N TRP A 206 -21.39 15.14 -18.55
CA TRP A 206 -22.41 15.87 -17.81
C TRP A 206 -22.57 17.30 -18.32
N TRP A 207 -21.47 18.03 -18.53
CA TRP A 207 -21.51 19.38 -19.11
C TRP A 207 -22.12 19.38 -20.51
N ARG A 208 -21.76 18.41 -21.36
CA ARG A 208 -22.33 18.25 -22.70
C ARG A 208 -23.83 17.96 -22.63
N HIS A 209 -24.27 17.13 -21.69
CA HIS A 209 -25.69 16.82 -21.49
C HIS A 209 -26.47 18.04 -21.00
N ALA A 210 -25.95 18.75 -20.00
CA ALA A 210 -26.53 20.00 -19.50
C ALA A 210 -26.63 21.06 -20.60
N LYS A 211 -25.60 21.18 -21.45
CA LYS A 211 -25.63 22.11 -22.59
C LYS A 211 -26.62 21.70 -23.67
N LYS A 212 -26.76 20.40 -23.95
CA LYS A 212 -27.81 19.89 -24.86
C LYS A 212 -29.21 20.22 -24.34
N GLN A 213 -29.44 20.04 -23.03
CA GLN A 213 -30.75 20.29 -22.41
C GLN A 213 -31.15 21.77 -22.51
N LYS A 214 -30.22 22.70 -22.27
CA LYS A 214 -30.46 24.14 -22.48
C LYS A 214 -30.81 24.51 -23.91
N ASN A 215 -30.20 23.86 -24.90
CA ASN A 215 -30.52 24.10 -26.31
C ASN A 215 -31.91 23.58 -26.69
N LEU A 216 -32.35 22.47 -26.10
CA LEU A 216 -33.70 21.91 -26.30
C LEU A 216 -34.77 22.81 -25.69
N GLU A 217 -34.56 23.31 -24.47
CA GLU A 217 -35.49 24.24 -23.81
C GLU A 217 -35.61 25.57 -24.58
N ALA A 218 -34.50 26.07 -25.14
CA ALA A 218 -34.52 27.25 -25.99
C ALA A 218 -35.33 27.05 -27.29
N GLN A 219 -35.21 25.88 -27.93
CA GLN A 219 -36.01 25.54 -29.11
C GLN A 219 -37.51 25.40 -28.76
N GLN A 220 -37.84 24.71 -27.68
CA GLN A 220 -39.23 24.57 -27.23
C GLN A 220 -39.86 25.93 -26.86
N THR A 221 -39.07 26.82 -26.25
CA THR A 221 -39.52 28.18 -25.94
C THR A 221 -39.75 28.98 -27.22
N GLU A 222 -38.87 28.88 -28.23
CA GLU A 222 -39.10 29.51 -29.54
C GLU A 222 -40.32 28.95 -30.27
N ASP A 223 -40.54 27.64 -30.22
CA ASP A 223 -41.69 26.98 -30.87
C ASP A 223 -43.00 27.40 -30.20
N ILE A 224 -43.03 27.50 -28.87
CA ILE A 224 -44.18 28.04 -28.11
C ILE A 224 -44.43 29.52 -28.47
N LEU A 225 -43.38 30.34 -28.59
CA LEU A 225 -43.50 31.76 -28.96
C LEU A 225 -43.99 31.96 -30.41
N LYS A 226 -43.72 31.01 -31.31
CA LYS A 226 -44.18 31.03 -32.71
C LYS A 226 -45.52 30.30 -32.91
N THR A 227 -46.02 29.61 -31.89
CA THR A 227 -47.33 28.95 -31.95
C THR A 227 -48.44 30.02 -31.94
N PRO A 228 -49.34 30.04 -32.94
CA PRO A 228 -50.41 31.03 -33.02
C PRO A 228 -51.34 30.98 -31.80
N LEU A 229 -51.79 32.14 -31.32
CA LEU A 229 -52.73 32.25 -30.19
C LEU A 229 -54.04 31.46 -30.39
N ASP A 230 -54.45 31.20 -31.63
CA ASP A 230 -55.65 30.41 -31.97
C ASP A 230 -55.57 28.94 -31.53
N THR A 231 -54.36 28.38 -31.32
CA THR A 231 -54.19 26.97 -30.90
C THR A 231 -54.47 26.77 -29.41
N PHE A 232 -54.29 27.82 -28.59
CA PHE A 232 -54.58 27.78 -27.15
C PHE A 232 -56.03 28.15 -26.82
N GLY A 233 -56.76 28.77 -27.75
CA GLY A 233 -58.12 29.29 -27.52
C GLY A 233 -59.27 28.35 -27.88
N ASN A 234 -59.09 27.45 -28.85
CA ASN A 234 -60.26 26.83 -29.51
C ASN A 234 -60.66 25.43 -29.01
N THR A 235 -59.84 24.71 -28.23
CA THR A 235 -60.16 23.32 -27.87
C THR A 235 -60.61 23.16 -26.42
N GLU A 236 -59.93 23.80 -25.47
CA GLU A 236 -60.30 23.67 -24.04
C GLU A 236 -61.50 24.56 -23.65
N ALA A 237 -61.57 25.79 -24.18
CA ALA A 237 -62.67 26.70 -23.90
C ALA A 237 -64.00 26.25 -24.53
N GLU A 238 -63.94 25.60 -25.69
CA GLU A 238 -65.13 25.13 -26.43
C GLU A 238 -65.71 23.85 -25.80
N GLU A 239 -64.88 22.95 -25.25
CA GLU A 239 -65.34 21.79 -24.47
C GLU A 239 -65.92 22.16 -23.11
N LEU A 240 -65.36 23.17 -22.42
CA LEU A 240 -65.92 23.70 -21.17
C LEU A 240 -67.29 24.36 -21.41
N THR A 241 -67.47 25.04 -22.54
CA THR A 241 -68.75 25.66 -22.92
C THR A 241 -69.82 24.61 -23.23
N LYS A 242 -69.46 23.54 -23.98
CA LYS A 242 -70.38 22.41 -24.25
C LYS A 242 -70.84 21.65 -22.99
N LYS A 243 -69.99 21.54 -21.96
CA LYS A 243 -70.38 20.92 -20.68
C LYS A 243 -71.36 21.76 -19.87
N TYR A 244 -71.35 23.08 -20.03
CA TYR A 244 -72.29 23.97 -19.36
C TYR A 244 -73.62 24.11 -20.12
N ASP A 245 -73.60 24.02 -21.46
CA ASP A 245 -74.81 24.15 -22.29
C ASP A 245 -75.64 22.86 -22.39
N ALA A 246 -75.07 21.70 -22.08
CA ALA A 246 -75.77 20.40 -22.12
C ALA A 246 -76.63 20.10 -20.87
N ASP A 247 -76.49 20.88 -19.79
CA ASP A 247 -77.17 20.65 -18.51
C ASP A 247 -78.17 21.76 -18.18
N VAL A 248 -79.32 21.80 -18.88
CA VAL A 248 -80.55 22.47 -18.39
C VAL A 248 -81.73 21.65 -18.95
N PRO A 249 -82.75 21.13 -18.19
CA PRO A 249 -83.62 21.94 -17.30
C PRO A 249 -84.49 21.26 -16.17
N GLN A 250 -85.05 22.10 -15.27
CA GLN A 250 -86.40 22.08 -14.62
C GLN A 250 -86.76 21.23 -13.35
N GLN A 251 -87.68 21.83 -12.57
CA GLN A 251 -88.05 21.69 -11.14
C GLN A 251 -88.96 20.49 -10.78
N VAL A 252 -88.95 19.99 -9.52
CA VAL A 252 -90.16 19.57 -8.74
C VAL A 252 -89.94 19.65 -7.20
N ASP A 253 -90.94 20.20 -6.53
CA ASP A 253 -91.23 20.40 -5.10
C ASP A 253 -91.55 19.09 -4.31
N THR A 254 -91.23 19.02 -3.00
CA THR A 254 -92.08 18.47 -1.92
C THR A 254 -91.38 18.46 -0.54
N SER A 255 -92.10 18.94 0.48
CA SER A 255 -91.93 18.70 1.94
C SER A 255 -93.13 17.84 2.43
N PRO A 256 -93.23 17.22 3.65
CA PRO A 256 -92.46 17.41 4.90
C PRO A 256 -92.13 16.16 5.79
N ALA A 257 -91.13 16.33 6.70
CA ALA A 257 -90.92 15.92 8.12
C ALA A 257 -91.60 14.66 8.78
N PRO A 258 -91.22 14.20 10.02
CA PRO A 258 -89.93 14.07 10.75
C PRO A 258 -89.81 12.73 11.57
N GLN A 259 -88.78 12.60 12.44
CA GLN A 259 -88.61 11.76 13.68
C GLN A 259 -87.39 10.81 13.64
N THR A 260 -86.58 10.52 14.68
CA THR A 260 -86.14 11.07 16.00
C THR A 260 -84.94 10.19 16.44
N GLU A 261 -84.28 10.51 17.56
CA GLU A 261 -83.29 9.72 18.37
C GLU A 261 -81.81 10.09 18.08
N ASP A 262 -81.21 10.99 18.87
CA ASP A 262 -80.59 10.81 20.20
C ASP A 262 -79.44 9.77 20.21
N GLU A 263 -78.18 10.24 20.26
CA GLU A 263 -77.35 10.07 21.47
C GLU A 263 -76.06 10.90 21.39
N LYS A 264 -75.79 11.60 22.50
CA LYS A 264 -74.54 12.28 22.87
C LYS A 264 -73.50 11.25 23.34
N GLN A 265 -72.22 11.53 23.10
CA GLN A 265 -71.16 11.69 24.12
C GLN A 265 -69.86 12.12 23.42
N GLU A 266 -69.29 13.31 23.71
CA GLU A 266 -68.44 13.61 24.88
C GLU A 266 -67.07 12.93 24.73
N ASP A 267 -65.91 13.53 24.90
CA ASP A 267 -65.39 14.90 25.05
C ASP A 267 -63.86 14.73 25.08
N THR A 268 -63.15 15.84 24.84
CA THR A 268 -61.85 16.17 25.45
C THR A 268 -60.65 15.22 25.33
N ASN A 269 -59.73 15.67 24.48
CA ASN A 269 -58.30 15.94 24.72
C ASN A 269 -57.89 16.10 26.22
N PRO A 270 -56.64 15.80 26.62
CA PRO A 270 -55.52 16.73 26.36
C PRO A 270 -54.37 16.17 25.50
#